data_AF-A0A3N4MD08-F1
#
_entry.id   AF-A0A3N4MD08-F1
#
_cell.length_a   1.000
_cell.length_b   1.000
_cell.length_c   1.000
_cell.angle_alpha   90.00
_cell.angle_beta   90.00
_cell.angle_gamma   90.00
#
_symmetry.space_group_name_H-M   'P 1'
#
loop_
_entity.id
_entity.type
_entity.pdbx_description
1 polymer ?
#
loop_
_entity_poly.entity_id
_entity_poly.type
_entity_poly.pdbx_seq_one_letter_code
_entity_poly.pdbx_strand_id
1 'polypeptide(L)'
;MDKLTKEETKEIFEKELANDYLNKYVDHLVHISRGRPILIVGILNAVAKNENITSVKTQEEFNGYVVNHFNTFIDLVVKETGVNRIKCKKLLSLICLLEPFDYDDVSLIKSMAETEQINEDIIVYFLRKLVAEGMSSGNYQKSIKPDYYSDIILMEDSDNLWVQTKIEKYSNHTANILMNLASIDEVESDKVKSRICKIDNLLHAYIEELPKLNYDRFIDRMRFAYSIAIQKPVIAEVAIHHFFDIVKDKECTVNIDFNKYGGGRHIYNDLTAPIIKGILHELLYHSDRYGFVFDASISLFNITGDKLILNSTFSYCHGLYLYSYSIEHQTYFVKRASELLYKKDSTSVLFQIYGLSEMLKLSFSLIKENLYSNYSFDFYRYKIPMVDDIKEHRISVIKLLIKYHACSSNERIKNESLKVLLDIPREISANVNSDERYKYEEEMELILLFLEKNVASFNIASRIEVIDNLHWYRRNRVPKKFHFRLDAIESLLNPQNLTDELLTLFIKLQNSLRDDRESELFRINRIIENNSAYHISDAISKLHNSESTLPYYYNEFLNGIFQYPLKAKEIYLHLKENNKHIVYAYGSGF
;
A
#
# COMPACT_ATOMS: atom_id res chain seq x y z
N MET A 1 -25.60 23.77 27.89
CA MET A 1 -25.60 22.31 27.82
C MET A 1 -24.24 21.86 28.28
N ASP A 2 -24.18 21.02 29.31
CA ASP A 2 -22.92 20.44 29.77
C ASP A 2 -22.30 19.63 28.63
N LYS A 3 -21.00 19.82 28.41
CA LYS A 3 -20.25 19.12 27.36
C LYS A 3 -20.11 17.66 27.78
N LEU A 4 -20.61 16.74 26.95
CA LEU A 4 -20.35 15.31 27.13
C LEU A 4 -18.84 15.05 27.11
N THR A 5 -18.39 14.19 28.02
CA THR A 5 -17.05 13.61 28.00
C THR A 5 -16.91 12.63 26.83
N LYS A 6 -15.67 12.21 26.56
CA LYS A 6 -15.41 11.23 25.50
C LYS A 6 -16.03 9.89 25.84
N GLU A 7 -15.96 9.51 27.10
CA GLU A 7 -16.49 8.27 27.66
C GLU A 7 -18.02 8.25 27.59
N GLU A 8 -18.69 9.33 28.01
CA GLU A 8 -20.15 9.44 27.87
C GLU A 8 -20.58 9.42 26.40
N THR A 9 -19.82 10.08 25.51
CA THR A 9 -20.09 10.05 24.07
C THR A 9 -19.94 8.62 23.52
N LYS A 10 -18.89 7.90 23.93
CA LYS A 10 -18.67 6.50 23.55
C LYS A 10 -19.84 5.62 23.98
N GLU A 11 -20.21 5.66 25.25
CA GLU A 11 -21.29 4.82 25.80
C GLU A 11 -22.63 5.05 25.06
N ILE A 12 -22.93 6.29 24.70
CA ILE A 12 -24.12 6.63 23.92
C ILE A 12 -24.06 5.95 22.54
N PHE A 13 -22.96 6.12 21.80
CA PHE A 13 -22.86 5.57 20.44
C PHE A 13 -22.72 4.05 20.40
N GLU A 14 -22.07 3.41 21.39
CA GLU A 14 -22.04 1.95 21.51
C GLU A 14 -23.45 1.36 21.69
N LYS A 15 -24.30 2.06 22.45
CA LYS A 15 -25.69 1.66 22.67
C LYS A 15 -26.54 1.86 21.42
N GLU A 16 -26.43 3.01 20.75
CA GLU A 16 -27.21 3.32 19.55
C GLU A 16 -26.81 2.45 18.35
N LEU A 17 -25.52 2.10 18.23
CA LEU A 17 -24.99 1.28 17.15
C LEU A 17 -24.90 -0.21 17.50
N ALA A 18 -25.48 -0.67 18.61
CA ALA A 18 -25.26 -2.02 19.15
C ALA A 18 -25.43 -3.17 18.14
N ASN A 19 -26.38 -3.03 17.21
CA ASN A 19 -26.69 -4.03 16.17
C ASN A 19 -26.15 -3.67 14.77
N ASP A 20 -25.40 -2.58 14.66
CA ASP A 20 -24.85 -2.10 13.40
C ASP A 20 -23.38 -2.55 13.25
N TYR A 21 -22.95 -2.80 12.01
CA TYR A 21 -21.54 -3.13 11.72
C TYR A 21 -20.59 -1.98 12.12
N LEU A 22 -21.12 -0.77 12.28
CA LEU A 22 -20.40 0.42 12.67
C LEU A 22 -20.01 0.49 14.16
N ASN A 23 -20.62 -0.34 15.02
CA ASN A 23 -20.33 -0.35 16.47
C ASN A 23 -18.83 -0.50 16.78
N LYS A 24 -18.16 -1.37 16.03
CA LYS A 24 -16.71 -1.64 16.18
C LYS A 24 -15.82 -0.42 15.88
N TYR A 25 -16.36 0.68 15.36
CA TYR A 25 -15.63 1.92 15.09
C TYR A 25 -16.01 3.08 16.01
N VAL A 26 -16.87 2.87 17.02
CA VAL A 26 -17.26 3.96 17.94
C VAL A 26 -16.03 4.61 18.57
N ASP A 27 -15.05 3.82 19.01
CA ASP A 27 -13.78 4.33 19.55
C ASP A 27 -13.05 5.25 18.57
N HIS A 28 -13.02 4.87 17.29
CA HIS A 28 -12.38 5.65 16.24
C HIS A 28 -13.14 6.95 15.95
N LEU A 29 -14.47 6.90 15.92
CA LEU A 29 -15.33 8.06 15.71
C LEU A 29 -15.24 9.05 16.87
N VAL A 30 -15.22 8.57 18.11
CA VAL A 30 -15.01 9.38 19.32
C VAL A 30 -13.62 10.01 19.30
N HIS A 31 -12.60 9.29 18.82
CA HIS A 31 -11.26 9.84 18.69
C HIS A 31 -11.20 11.00 17.68
N ILE A 32 -11.65 10.76 16.43
CA ILE A 32 -11.66 11.78 15.35
C ILE A 32 -12.47 13.00 15.78
N SER A 33 -13.64 12.77 16.35
CA SER A 33 -14.51 13.86 16.80
C SER A 33 -14.04 14.53 18.08
N ARG A 34 -13.04 13.99 18.77
CA ARG A 34 -12.65 14.36 20.14
C ARG A 34 -13.83 14.31 21.13
N GLY A 35 -14.76 13.37 20.92
CA GLY A 35 -15.98 13.23 21.72
C GLY A 35 -17.00 14.33 21.44
N ARG A 36 -17.08 14.82 20.19
CA ARG A 36 -18.12 15.77 19.76
C ARG A 36 -19.23 14.99 19.03
N PRO A 37 -20.39 14.74 19.67
CA PRO A 37 -21.45 13.92 19.08
C PRO A 37 -21.90 14.41 17.72
N ILE A 38 -22.02 15.73 17.53
CA ILE A 38 -22.49 16.31 16.25
C ILE A 38 -21.58 15.96 15.08
N LEU A 39 -20.26 15.88 15.29
CA LEU A 39 -19.33 15.47 14.24
C LEU A 39 -19.46 13.96 13.98
N ILE A 40 -19.64 13.13 15.02
CA ILE A 40 -19.89 11.70 14.84
C ILE A 40 -21.15 11.48 13.99
N VAL A 41 -22.25 12.17 14.31
CA VAL A 41 -23.49 12.11 13.51
C VAL A 41 -23.25 12.55 12.07
N GLY A 42 -22.51 13.65 11.86
CA GLY A 42 -22.14 14.11 10.51
C GLY A 42 -21.37 13.05 9.72
N ILE A 43 -20.37 12.41 10.34
CA ILE A 43 -19.58 11.33 9.73
C ILE A 43 -20.49 10.14 9.38
N LEU A 44 -21.34 9.71 10.30
CA LEU A 44 -22.28 8.59 10.07
C LEU A 44 -23.24 8.89 8.92
N ASN A 45 -23.72 10.14 8.82
CA ASN A 45 -24.57 10.58 7.71
C ASN A 45 -23.83 10.55 6.36
N ALA A 46 -22.57 11.00 6.32
CA ALA A 46 -21.75 10.94 5.10
C ALA A 46 -21.55 9.47 4.67
N VAL A 47 -21.22 8.58 5.61
CA VAL A 47 -21.08 7.14 5.36
C VAL A 47 -22.39 6.54 4.84
N ALA A 48 -23.53 6.85 5.46
CA ALA A 48 -24.84 6.36 5.03
C ALA A 48 -25.23 6.81 3.62
N LYS A 49 -24.74 7.97 3.18
CA LYS A 49 -24.95 8.51 1.82
C LYS A 49 -23.87 8.08 0.82
N ASN A 50 -22.88 7.33 1.26
CA ASN A 50 -21.68 6.99 0.47
C ASN A 50 -20.93 8.24 -0.05
N GLU A 51 -20.91 9.30 0.76
CA GLU A 51 -20.18 10.55 0.53
C GLU A 51 -18.83 10.51 1.28
N ASN A 52 -17.85 11.30 0.82
CA ASN A 52 -16.58 11.42 1.53
C ASN A 52 -16.82 12.02 2.92
N ILE A 53 -16.17 11.48 3.95
CA ILE A 53 -16.26 11.98 5.33
C ILE A 53 -15.81 13.46 5.45
N THR A 54 -14.95 13.94 4.55
CA THR A 54 -14.56 15.37 4.51
C THR A 54 -15.73 16.31 4.23
N SER A 55 -16.78 15.82 3.55
CA SER A 55 -17.98 16.60 3.19
C SER A 55 -18.79 17.06 4.41
N VAL A 56 -18.53 16.54 5.61
CA VAL A 56 -19.25 16.95 6.83
C VAL A 56 -19.17 18.46 7.08
N LYS A 57 -18.09 19.13 6.64
CA LYS A 57 -17.90 20.58 6.75
C LYS A 57 -18.94 21.40 5.96
N THR A 58 -19.52 20.81 4.93
CA THR A 58 -20.50 21.48 4.06
C THR A 58 -21.94 21.30 4.55
N GLN A 59 -22.16 20.43 5.54
CA GLN A 59 -23.47 20.22 6.14
C GLN A 59 -23.88 21.47 6.92
N GLU A 60 -24.99 22.11 6.50
CA GLU A 60 -25.48 23.37 7.10
C GLU A 60 -25.63 23.29 8.62
N GLU A 61 -26.11 22.15 9.13
CA GLU A 61 -26.32 21.91 10.56
C GLU A 61 -24.99 21.93 11.34
N PHE A 62 -23.97 21.23 10.83
CA PHE A 62 -22.65 21.18 11.47
C PHE A 62 -21.94 22.54 11.38
N ASN A 63 -21.99 23.18 10.20
CA ASN A 63 -21.42 24.51 10.01
C ASN A 63 -22.08 25.54 10.94
N GLY A 64 -23.42 25.60 10.96
CA GLY A 64 -24.16 26.50 11.84
C GLY A 64 -23.85 26.30 13.32
N TYR A 65 -23.65 25.05 13.76
CA TYR A 65 -23.20 24.75 15.11
C TYR A 65 -21.82 25.33 15.41
N VAL A 66 -20.83 25.11 14.53
CA VAL A 66 -19.46 25.61 14.72
C VAL A 66 -19.42 27.13 14.77
N VAL A 67 -20.07 27.79 13.81
CA VAL A 67 -20.15 29.26 13.75
C VAL A 67 -20.80 29.82 15.00
N ASN A 68 -21.89 29.23 15.49
CA ASN A 68 -22.53 29.68 16.72
C ASN A 68 -21.65 29.44 17.97
N HIS A 69 -20.92 28.30 18.00
CA HIS A 69 -20.01 27.96 19.08
C HIS A 69 -18.91 29.00 19.25
N PHE A 70 -18.24 29.39 18.15
CA PHE A 70 -17.18 30.40 18.20
C PHE A 70 -17.70 31.83 18.33
N ASN A 71 -18.90 32.14 17.82
CA ASN A 71 -19.52 33.43 18.09
C ASN A 71 -19.81 33.62 19.58
N THR A 72 -20.26 32.58 20.28
CA THR A 72 -20.47 32.61 21.73
C THR A 72 -19.16 32.85 22.48
N PHE A 73 -18.08 32.18 22.06
CA PHE A 73 -16.74 32.41 22.62
C PHE A 73 -16.25 33.84 22.41
N ILE A 74 -16.41 34.38 21.20
CA ILE A 74 -16.02 35.75 20.89
C ILE A 74 -16.80 36.75 21.75
N ASP A 75 -18.11 36.54 21.93
CA ASP A 75 -18.93 37.41 22.77
C ASP A 75 -18.49 37.44 24.23
N LEU A 76 -18.03 36.29 24.73
CA LEU A 76 -17.46 36.20 26.07
C LEU A 76 -16.14 36.99 26.17
N VAL A 77 -15.21 36.80 25.22
CA VAL A 77 -13.94 37.54 25.23
C VAL A 77 -14.14 39.05 25.08
N VAL A 78 -15.06 39.47 24.19
CA VAL A 78 -15.41 40.89 24.00
C VAL A 78 -15.93 41.50 25.30
N LYS A 79 -16.82 40.77 26.01
CA LYS A 79 -17.39 41.23 27.28
C LYS A 79 -16.32 41.39 28.37
N GLU A 80 -15.33 40.51 28.41
CA GLU A 80 -14.31 40.47 29.46
C GLU A 80 -13.12 41.41 29.19
N THR A 81 -12.80 41.68 27.91
CA THR A 81 -11.62 42.46 27.52
C THR A 81 -11.95 43.83 26.93
N GLY A 82 -13.20 44.07 26.51
CA GLY A 82 -13.63 45.30 25.83
C GLY A 82 -13.13 45.44 24.38
N VAL A 83 -12.48 44.41 23.83
CA VAL A 83 -11.95 44.44 22.46
C VAL A 83 -13.07 44.39 21.44
N ASN A 84 -12.89 45.07 20.31
CA ASN A 84 -13.86 45.06 19.23
C ASN A 84 -14.07 43.64 18.67
N ARG A 85 -15.34 43.23 18.53
CA ARG A 85 -15.75 41.91 18.02
C ARG A 85 -15.08 41.52 16.69
N ILE A 86 -14.93 42.48 15.77
CA ILE A 86 -14.31 42.25 14.46
C ILE A 86 -12.82 41.90 14.62
N LYS A 87 -12.12 42.56 15.56
CA LYS A 87 -10.72 42.23 15.86
C LYS A 87 -10.59 40.84 16.46
N CYS A 88 -11.49 40.45 17.37
CA CYS A 88 -11.53 39.09 17.91
C CYS A 88 -11.79 38.02 16.84
N LYS A 89 -12.70 38.29 15.88
CA LYS A 89 -12.92 37.41 14.71
C LYS A 89 -11.64 37.26 13.89
N LYS A 90 -11.01 38.36 13.47
CA LYS A 90 -9.75 38.32 12.70
C LYS A 90 -8.62 37.60 13.43
N LEU A 91 -8.52 37.79 14.74
CA LEU A 91 -7.55 37.06 15.57
C LEU A 91 -7.85 35.56 15.56
N LEU A 92 -9.11 35.14 15.68
CA LEU A 92 -9.49 33.73 15.59
C LEU A 92 -9.12 33.14 14.23
N SER A 93 -9.43 33.82 13.12
CA SER A 93 -9.08 33.37 11.77
C SER A 93 -7.56 33.30 11.59
N LEU A 94 -6.80 34.25 12.15
CA LEU A 94 -5.33 34.21 12.14
C LEU A 94 -4.77 33.03 12.94
N ILE A 95 -5.36 32.70 14.10
CA ILE A 95 -4.98 31.52 14.90
C ILE A 95 -5.21 30.24 14.09
N CYS A 96 -6.41 30.10 13.49
CA CYS A 96 -6.74 28.96 12.63
C CYS A 96 -5.80 28.84 11.44
N LEU A 97 -5.30 29.97 10.92
CA LEU A 97 -4.38 29.97 9.78
C LEU A 97 -2.97 29.51 10.18
N LEU A 98 -2.49 29.86 11.37
CA LEU A 98 -1.10 29.63 11.81
C LEU A 98 -0.89 28.30 12.55
N GLU A 99 -1.94 27.71 13.10
CA GLU A 99 -1.86 26.49 13.91
C GLU A 99 -1.37 25.24 13.13
N PRO A 100 -0.79 24.24 13.81
CA PRO A 100 -0.44 24.21 15.24
C PRO A 100 0.79 25.08 15.55
N PHE A 101 0.75 25.80 16.69
CA PHE A 101 1.91 26.56 17.20
C PHE A 101 1.92 26.59 18.74
N ASP A 102 3.04 27.00 19.34
CA ASP A 102 3.15 27.15 20.79
C ASP A 102 2.46 28.45 21.24
N TYR A 103 1.36 28.32 22.01
CA TYR A 103 0.61 29.47 22.52
C TYR A 103 1.38 30.30 23.55
N ASP A 104 2.58 29.86 23.97
CA ASP A 104 3.49 30.60 24.82
C ASP A 104 4.67 31.23 24.03
N ASP A 105 4.67 31.12 22.69
CA ASP A 105 5.67 31.77 21.82
C ASP A 105 5.52 33.30 21.81
N VAL A 106 6.36 33.95 22.62
CA VAL A 106 6.39 35.42 22.76
C VAL A 106 6.65 36.13 21.44
N SER A 107 7.48 35.58 20.56
CA SER A 107 7.81 36.20 19.28
C SER A 107 6.60 36.21 18.34
N LEU A 108 5.89 35.08 18.30
CA LEU A 108 4.69 34.95 17.49
C LEU A 108 3.53 35.79 18.05
N ILE A 109 3.32 35.78 19.37
CA ILE A 109 2.30 36.62 20.04
C ILE A 109 2.52 38.09 19.72
N LYS A 110 3.76 38.58 19.84
CA LYS A 110 4.10 39.96 19.49
C LYS A 110 3.80 40.27 18.02
N SER A 111 4.15 39.35 17.12
CA SER A 111 3.87 39.50 15.69
C SER A 111 2.37 39.53 15.38
N MET A 112 1.56 38.74 16.10
CA MET A 112 0.09 38.77 16.03
C MET A 112 -0.49 40.08 16.59
N ALA A 113 0.06 40.57 17.71
CA ALA A 113 -0.34 41.82 18.36
C ALA A 113 -0.16 43.01 17.42
N GLU A 114 1.02 43.12 16.80
CA GLU A 114 1.33 44.15 15.82
C GLU A 114 0.44 44.06 14.58
N THR A 115 0.20 42.84 14.09
CA THR A 115 -0.54 42.62 12.85
C THR A 115 -2.03 42.89 12.99
N GLU A 116 -2.65 42.47 14.10
CA GLU A 116 -4.09 42.65 14.34
C GLU A 116 -4.40 43.93 15.14
N GLN A 117 -3.36 44.66 15.57
CA GLN A 117 -3.46 45.85 16.42
C GLN A 117 -4.26 45.54 17.70
N ILE A 118 -3.87 44.45 18.37
CA ILE A 118 -4.43 43.97 19.63
C ILE A 118 -3.28 43.92 20.64
N ASN A 119 -3.54 44.26 21.90
CA ASN A 119 -2.52 44.17 22.94
C ASN A 119 -2.10 42.70 23.16
N GLU A 120 -0.80 42.45 23.36
CA GLU A 120 -0.24 41.11 23.63
C GLU A 120 -0.95 40.41 24.80
N ASP A 121 -1.26 41.11 25.89
CA ASP A 121 -1.95 40.55 27.06
C ASP A 121 -3.33 39.99 26.71
N ILE A 122 -4.00 40.63 25.75
CA ILE A 122 -5.31 40.20 25.26
C ILE A 122 -5.17 38.97 24.37
N ILE A 123 -4.13 38.89 23.55
CA ILE A 123 -3.86 37.69 22.75
C ILE A 123 -3.56 36.50 23.66
N VAL A 124 -2.72 36.69 24.68
CA VAL A 124 -2.44 35.67 25.69
C VAL A 124 -3.74 35.24 26.39
N TYR A 125 -4.60 36.20 26.76
CA TYR A 125 -5.90 35.90 27.33
C TYR A 125 -6.77 35.06 26.38
N PHE A 126 -6.85 35.46 25.11
CA PHE A 126 -7.64 34.78 24.07
C PHE A 126 -7.19 33.33 23.91
N LEU A 127 -5.88 33.10 23.76
CA LEU A 127 -5.28 31.78 23.60
C LEU A 127 -5.52 30.89 24.84
N ARG A 128 -5.35 31.44 26.04
CA ARG A 128 -5.64 30.70 27.29
C ARG A 128 -7.12 30.35 27.42
N LYS A 129 -8.00 31.26 26.99
CA LYS A 129 -9.45 31.04 27.05
C LYS A 129 -9.88 29.95 26.06
N LEU A 130 -9.30 29.87 24.86
CA LEU A 130 -9.53 28.76 23.92
C LEU A 130 -9.22 27.39 24.56
N VAL A 131 -8.12 27.31 25.32
CA VAL A 131 -7.73 26.08 26.04
C VAL A 131 -8.72 25.80 27.18
N ALA A 132 -9.04 26.80 28.00
CA ALA A 132 -9.94 26.65 29.14
C ALA A 132 -11.36 26.21 28.74
N GLU A 133 -11.85 26.69 27.59
CA GLU A 133 -13.15 26.29 27.04
C GLU A 133 -13.10 24.95 26.30
N GLY A 134 -11.93 24.29 26.23
CA GLY A 134 -11.74 23.02 25.55
C GLY A 134 -11.98 23.10 24.04
N MET A 135 -11.67 24.26 23.44
CA MET A 135 -11.74 24.50 22.00
C MET A 135 -10.41 24.21 21.30
N SER A 136 -9.29 24.35 22.02
CA SER A 136 -7.95 23.99 21.54
C SER A 136 -7.28 22.96 22.44
N SER A 137 -6.45 22.08 21.88
CA SER A 137 -5.69 21.10 22.66
C SER A 137 -4.31 20.82 22.06
N GLY A 138 -3.39 20.32 22.90
CA GLY A 138 -2.03 19.95 22.53
C GLY A 138 -1.04 20.13 23.69
N ASN A 139 0.05 19.36 23.70
CA ASN A 139 1.03 19.39 24.80
C ASN A 139 2.00 20.56 24.66
N TYR A 140 2.69 20.65 23.51
CA TYR A 140 3.65 21.71 23.21
C TYR A 140 3.02 22.72 22.25
N GLN A 141 2.70 22.27 21.03
CA GLN A 141 1.92 23.05 20.08
C GLN A 141 0.43 22.77 20.28
N LYS A 142 -0.39 23.82 20.17
CA LYS A 142 -1.83 23.77 20.35
C LYS A 142 -2.53 24.10 19.02
N SER A 143 -3.66 23.45 18.79
CA SER A 143 -4.56 23.69 17.64
C SER A 143 -6.01 23.58 18.10
N ILE A 144 -6.89 24.29 17.41
CA ILE A 144 -8.34 24.18 17.57
C ILE A 144 -8.79 22.77 17.16
N LYS A 145 -9.67 22.16 17.94
CA LYS A 145 -10.14 20.79 17.74
C LYS A 145 -11.67 20.65 17.88
N PRO A 146 -12.29 19.74 17.11
CA PRO A 146 -11.72 18.92 16.03
C PRO A 146 -11.28 19.78 14.83
N ASP A 147 -10.37 19.27 13.99
CA ASP A 147 -9.73 20.03 12.90
C ASP A 147 -10.74 20.70 11.95
N TYR A 148 -11.89 20.05 11.76
CA TYR A 148 -13.05 20.56 11.02
C TYR A 148 -13.52 21.96 11.45
N TYR A 149 -13.28 22.36 12.70
CA TYR A 149 -13.69 23.68 13.22
C TYR A 149 -12.88 24.81 12.58
N SER A 150 -11.56 24.63 12.49
CA SER A 150 -10.66 25.63 11.91
C SER A 150 -10.95 25.83 10.43
N ASP A 151 -11.27 24.74 9.73
CA ASP A 151 -11.65 24.79 8.31
C ASP A 151 -12.90 25.64 8.09
N ILE A 152 -13.94 25.46 8.91
CA ILE A 152 -15.19 26.23 8.82
C ILE A 152 -14.95 27.72 9.13
N ILE A 153 -14.11 28.04 10.12
CA ILE A 153 -13.75 29.44 10.43
C ILE A 153 -13.01 30.08 9.25
N LEU A 154 -12.05 29.37 8.66
CA LEU A 154 -11.26 29.88 7.54
C LEU A 154 -12.09 29.99 6.25
N MET A 155 -13.13 29.18 6.07
CA MET A 155 -14.11 29.31 4.97
C MET A 155 -14.82 30.68 4.98
N GLU A 156 -15.18 31.21 6.16
CA GLU A 156 -15.91 32.47 6.27
C GLU A 156 -15.03 33.70 5.97
N ASP A 157 -13.81 33.74 6.54
CA ASP A 157 -13.04 34.98 6.71
C ASP A 157 -11.82 35.15 5.79
N SER A 158 -11.43 34.15 4.98
CA SER A 158 -10.22 34.24 4.16
C SER A 158 -10.46 34.86 2.77
N ASP A 159 -9.82 36.00 2.50
CA ASP A 159 -9.61 36.51 1.14
C ASP A 159 -8.12 36.44 0.73
N ASN A 160 -7.84 36.44 -0.58
CA ASN A 160 -6.49 36.19 -1.09
C ASN A 160 -5.48 37.27 -0.68
N LEU A 161 -5.90 38.54 -0.65
CA LEU A 161 -5.00 39.62 -0.30
C LEU A 161 -4.59 39.53 1.17
N TRP A 162 -5.55 39.17 2.03
CA TRP A 162 -5.29 38.90 3.43
C TRP A 162 -4.32 37.72 3.58
N VAL A 163 -4.59 36.58 2.94
CA VAL A 163 -3.71 35.39 2.98
C VAL A 163 -2.29 35.70 2.51
N GLN A 164 -2.13 36.34 1.34
CA GLN A 164 -0.80 36.70 0.82
C GLN A 164 -0.04 37.60 1.79
N THR A 165 -0.72 38.60 2.35
CA THR A 165 -0.13 39.47 3.38
C THR A 165 0.29 38.67 4.62
N LYS A 166 -0.44 37.61 4.99
CA LYS A 166 -0.07 36.74 6.11
C LYS A 166 1.12 35.85 5.77
N ILE A 167 1.18 35.26 4.57
CA ILE A 167 2.32 34.45 4.14
C ILE A 167 3.62 35.27 4.19
N GLU A 168 3.60 36.51 3.70
CA GLU A 168 4.76 37.41 3.75
C GLU A 168 5.17 37.74 5.20
N LYS A 169 4.21 38.02 6.08
CA LYS A 169 4.47 38.38 7.48
C LYS A 169 4.89 37.20 8.36
N TYR A 170 4.38 35.99 8.06
CA TYR A 170 4.57 34.78 8.85
C TYR A 170 5.27 33.70 8.01
N SER A 171 6.34 34.09 7.31
CA SER A 171 7.05 33.21 6.38
C SER A 171 7.52 31.88 7.00
N ASN A 172 7.90 31.90 8.28
CA ASN A 172 8.27 30.70 9.05
C ASN A 172 7.09 29.72 9.28
N HIS A 173 5.85 30.18 9.11
CA HIS A 173 4.62 29.38 9.23
C HIS A 173 3.96 29.11 7.88
N THR A 174 4.62 29.40 6.75
CA THR A 174 4.05 29.22 5.40
C THR A 174 3.50 27.80 5.19
N ALA A 175 4.20 26.77 5.66
CA ALA A 175 3.74 25.38 5.54
C ALA A 175 2.40 25.13 6.28
N ASN A 176 2.26 25.63 7.51
CA ASN A 176 1.01 25.53 8.28
C ASN A 176 -0.11 26.31 7.59
N ILE A 177 0.18 27.55 7.16
CA ILE A 177 -0.77 28.41 6.45
C ILE A 177 -1.31 27.69 5.23
N LEU A 178 -0.43 27.15 4.38
CA LEU A 178 -0.83 26.44 3.17
C LEU A 178 -1.58 25.13 3.48
N MET A 179 -1.20 24.41 4.54
CA MET A 179 -1.87 23.17 4.96
C MET A 179 -3.30 23.45 5.43
N ASN A 180 -3.49 24.45 6.28
CA ASN A 180 -4.81 24.85 6.79
C ASN A 180 -5.69 25.48 5.70
N LEU A 181 -5.09 26.04 4.65
CA LEU A 181 -5.83 26.52 3.49
C LEU A 181 -6.22 25.40 2.53
N ALA A 182 -5.41 24.35 2.42
CA ALA A 182 -5.68 23.20 1.56
C ALA A 182 -6.93 22.41 2.01
N SER A 183 -7.31 22.47 3.28
CA SER A 183 -8.42 21.73 3.88
C SER A 183 -9.82 22.38 3.74
N ILE A 184 -9.91 23.57 3.12
CA ILE A 184 -11.10 24.45 3.04
C ILE A 184 -12.05 24.09 1.86
N ASP A 185 -11.68 23.15 1.01
CA ASP A 185 -11.99 23.27 -0.44
C ASP A 185 -13.28 22.67 -1.02
N GLU A 186 -14.30 22.31 -0.25
CA GLU A 186 -15.46 21.54 -0.76
C GLU A 186 -16.80 22.30 -0.88
N VAL A 187 -16.82 23.65 -0.95
CA VAL A 187 -18.11 24.39 -1.01
C VAL A 187 -18.43 24.89 -2.43
N GLU A 188 -19.40 24.22 -3.08
CA GLU A 188 -20.02 24.68 -4.33
C GLU A 188 -20.92 25.91 -4.10
N SER A 189 -20.30 27.08 -3.90
CA SER A 189 -20.98 28.36 -4.16
C SER A 189 -20.16 29.21 -5.11
N ASP A 190 -20.81 29.96 -6.00
CA ASP A 190 -20.13 30.78 -7.03
C ASP A 190 -19.19 31.84 -6.44
N LYS A 191 -19.40 32.24 -5.17
CA LYS A 191 -18.47 33.11 -4.43
C LYS A 191 -17.19 32.39 -3.97
N VAL A 192 -17.30 31.10 -3.65
CA VAL A 192 -16.19 30.27 -3.14
C VAL A 192 -15.31 29.74 -4.29
N LYS A 193 -15.86 29.45 -5.48
CA LYS A 193 -15.07 29.01 -6.66
C LYS A 193 -13.93 29.96 -7.05
N SER A 194 -14.12 31.28 -6.92
CA SER A 194 -13.07 32.26 -7.22
C SER A 194 -11.95 32.34 -6.17
N ARG A 195 -12.21 31.86 -4.95
CA ARG A 195 -11.24 31.79 -3.84
C ARG A 195 -10.45 30.48 -3.88
N ILE A 196 -11.12 29.36 -4.12
CA ILE A 196 -10.53 28.03 -4.31
C ILE A 196 -9.44 28.05 -5.38
N CYS A 197 -9.76 28.55 -6.58
CA CYS A 197 -8.82 28.66 -7.70
C CYS A 197 -7.55 29.49 -7.36
N LYS A 198 -7.62 30.40 -6.38
CA LYS A 198 -6.49 31.25 -5.99
C LYS A 198 -5.59 30.60 -4.94
N ILE A 199 -6.15 29.82 -4.01
CA ILE A 199 -5.37 28.98 -3.08
C ILE A 199 -4.63 27.90 -3.87
N ASP A 200 -5.28 27.30 -4.87
CA ASP A 200 -4.64 26.33 -5.77
C ASP A 200 -3.43 26.91 -6.50
N ASN A 201 -3.53 28.14 -7.00
CA ASN A 201 -2.39 28.81 -7.64
C ASN A 201 -1.21 29.02 -6.68
N LEU A 202 -1.47 29.38 -5.41
CA LEU A 202 -0.42 29.52 -4.39
C LEU A 202 0.22 28.17 -4.07
N LEU A 203 -0.60 27.13 -3.88
CA LEU A 203 -0.13 25.77 -3.63
C LEU A 203 0.67 25.21 -4.82
N HIS A 204 0.23 25.48 -6.04
CA HIS A 204 0.89 25.08 -7.26
C HIS A 204 2.26 25.74 -7.38
N ALA A 205 2.32 27.07 -7.25
CA ALA A 205 3.60 27.81 -7.26
C ALA A 205 4.57 27.31 -6.17
N TYR A 206 4.04 26.95 -4.99
CA TYR A 206 4.83 26.37 -3.90
C TYR A 206 5.42 25.00 -4.28
N ILE A 207 4.69 24.15 -5.01
CA ILE A 207 5.19 22.85 -5.48
C ILE A 207 6.12 22.98 -6.70
N GLU A 208 5.91 23.96 -7.58
CA GLU A 208 6.75 24.23 -8.76
C GLU A 208 8.21 24.57 -8.41
N GLU A 209 8.48 25.00 -7.17
CA GLU A 209 9.84 25.27 -6.70
C GLU A 209 10.67 24.02 -6.42
N LEU A 210 10.06 22.82 -6.31
CA LEU A 210 10.73 21.56 -5.95
C LEU A 210 12.09 21.34 -6.65
N PRO A 211 12.25 21.54 -7.97
CA PRO A 211 13.52 21.29 -8.66
C PRO A 211 14.66 22.25 -8.27
N LYS A 212 14.34 23.40 -7.65
CA LYS A 212 15.30 24.44 -7.28
C LYS A 212 15.76 24.35 -5.82
N LEU A 213 15.18 23.44 -5.04
CA LEU A 213 15.46 23.29 -3.62
C LEU A 213 16.75 22.48 -3.38
N ASN A 214 17.25 22.55 -2.15
CA ASN A 214 18.22 21.56 -1.66
C ASN A 214 17.47 20.31 -1.17
N TYR A 215 18.20 19.23 -0.88
CA TYR A 215 17.60 17.96 -0.48
C TYR A 215 16.66 18.05 0.73
N ASP A 216 17.07 18.70 1.82
CA ASP A 216 16.25 18.78 3.04
C ASP A 216 14.92 19.51 2.79
N ARG A 217 14.97 20.67 2.11
CA ARG A 217 13.76 21.44 1.77
C ARG A 217 12.89 20.71 0.75
N PHE A 218 13.49 19.94 -0.17
CA PHE A 218 12.75 19.09 -1.08
C PHE A 218 11.95 18.03 -0.31
N ILE A 219 12.55 17.37 0.68
CA ILE A 219 11.85 16.38 1.51
C ILE A 219 10.70 17.01 2.29
N ASP A 220 10.91 18.16 2.93
CA ASP A 220 9.85 18.87 3.66
C ASP A 220 8.69 19.26 2.73
N ARG A 221 9.01 19.73 1.52
CA ARG A 221 8.01 20.09 0.49
C ARG A 221 7.25 18.87 -0.04
N MET A 222 7.91 17.72 -0.19
CA MET A 222 7.25 16.46 -0.53
C MET A 222 6.36 15.94 0.61
N ARG A 223 6.77 16.08 1.87
CA ARG A 223 5.92 15.77 3.03
C ARG A 223 4.67 16.64 3.07
N PHE A 224 4.81 17.91 2.74
CA PHE A 224 3.68 18.81 2.56
C PHE A 224 2.74 18.33 1.45
N ALA A 225 3.28 17.95 0.27
CA ALA A 225 2.46 17.41 -0.81
C ALA A 225 1.70 16.13 -0.38
N TYR A 226 2.34 15.27 0.41
CA TYR A 226 1.69 14.11 1.01
C TYR A 226 0.56 14.49 1.97
N SER A 227 0.77 15.45 2.88
CA SER A 227 -0.24 15.83 3.87
C SER A 227 -1.50 16.44 3.26
N ILE A 228 -1.42 16.96 2.03
CA ILE A 228 -2.56 17.56 1.32
C ILE A 228 -3.11 16.68 0.18
N ALA A 229 -2.57 15.47 -0.03
CA ALA A 229 -2.84 14.69 -1.26
C ALA A 229 -4.31 14.28 -1.40
N ILE A 230 -5.01 14.02 -0.29
CA ILE A 230 -6.46 13.75 -0.30
C ILE A 230 -7.23 15.00 -0.71
N GLN A 231 -6.89 16.17 -0.18
CA GLN A 231 -7.66 17.40 -0.37
C GLN A 231 -7.33 18.10 -1.70
N LYS A 232 -6.08 17.98 -2.15
CA LYS A 232 -5.52 18.68 -3.32
C LYS A 232 -4.82 17.70 -4.25
N PRO A 233 -5.54 16.73 -4.83
CA PRO A 233 -4.94 15.67 -5.62
C PRO A 233 -4.13 16.20 -6.82
N VAL A 234 -4.62 17.23 -7.52
CA VAL A 234 -3.90 17.84 -8.66
C VAL A 234 -2.53 18.39 -8.25
N ILE A 235 -2.43 19.03 -7.09
CA ILE A 235 -1.17 19.59 -6.59
C ILE A 235 -0.20 18.47 -6.21
N ALA A 236 -0.70 17.40 -5.59
CA ALA A 236 0.11 16.24 -5.26
C ALA A 236 0.61 15.50 -6.51
N GLU A 237 -0.19 15.41 -7.58
CA GLU A 237 0.25 14.85 -8.87
C GLU A 237 1.42 15.64 -9.47
N VAL A 238 1.36 16.97 -9.41
CA VAL A 238 2.44 17.85 -9.88
C VAL A 238 3.74 17.59 -9.10
N ALA A 239 3.64 17.37 -7.79
CA ALA A 239 4.81 17.01 -6.97
C ALA A 239 5.43 15.68 -7.41
N ILE A 240 4.62 14.68 -7.74
CA ILE A 240 5.08 13.38 -8.28
C ILE A 240 5.72 13.55 -9.67
N HIS A 241 5.14 14.38 -10.54
CA HIS A 241 5.76 14.70 -11.83
C HIS A 241 7.14 15.34 -11.67
N HIS A 242 7.26 16.36 -10.81
CA HIS A 242 8.55 16.98 -10.52
C HIS A 242 9.54 15.99 -9.92
N PHE A 243 9.10 15.08 -9.04
CA PHE A 243 9.99 14.03 -8.56
C PHE A 243 10.56 13.19 -9.72
N PHE A 244 9.72 12.73 -10.64
CA PHE A 244 10.20 11.94 -11.78
C PHE A 244 11.13 12.73 -12.72
N ASP A 245 10.87 14.03 -12.90
CA ASP A 245 11.74 14.90 -13.71
C ASP A 245 13.10 15.13 -13.05
N ILE A 246 13.12 15.40 -11.74
CA ILE A 246 14.34 15.53 -10.94
C ILE A 246 15.19 14.26 -11.02
N VAL A 247 14.56 13.08 -10.92
CA VAL A 247 15.27 11.80 -11.01
C VAL A 247 15.95 11.60 -12.37
N LYS A 248 15.32 12.05 -13.45
CA LYS A 248 15.86 11.95 -14.81
C LYS A 248 16.96 12.98 -15.08
N ASP A 249 16.84 14.16 -14.50
CA ASP A 249 17.80 15.25 -14.69
C ASP A 249 19.02 15.11 -13.77
N LYS A 250 20.14 14.68 -14.36
CA LYS A 250 21.41 14.49 -13.63
C LYS A 250 22.08 15.79 -13.18
N GLU A 251 21.67 16.93 -13.73
CA GLU A 251 22.23 18.25 -13.39
C GLU A 251 21.43 18.95 -12.28
N CYS A 252 20.23 18.44 -11.97
CA CYS A 252 19.42 18.96 -10.88
C CYS A 252 20.15 18.84 -9.54
N THR A 253 20.19 19.94 -8.77
CA THR A 253 20.85 20.00 -7.45
C THR A 253 20.34 18.91 -6.50
N VAL A 254 19.03 18.67 -6.48
CA VAL A 254 18.42 17.62 -5.66
C VAL A 254 18.92 16.23 -6.08
N ASN A 255 19.04 15.94 -7.38
CA ASN A 255 19.54 14.65 -7.89
C ASN A 255 21.04 14.45 -7.57
N ILE A 256 21.83 15.51 -7.68
CA ILE A 256 23.24 15.49 -7.29
C ILE A 256 23.36 15.14 -5.81
N ASP A 257 22.53 15.75 -4.96
CA ASP A 257 22.51 15.47 -3.52
C ASP A 257 22.02 14.04 -3.23
N PHE A 258 20.94 13.58 -3.88
CA PHE A 258 20.47 12.19 -3.80
C PHE A 258 21.60 11.17 -4.03
N ASN A 259 22.40 11.39 -5.07
CA ASN A 259 23.50 10.48 -5.43
C ASN A 259 24.71 10.59 -4.49
N LYS A 260 24.92 11.73 -3.84
CA LYS A 260 25.99 11.93 -2.83
C LYS A 260 25.68 11.22 -1.51
N TYR A 261 24.42 11.28 -1.05
CA TYR A 261 24.00 10.64 0.21
C TYR A 261 23.68 9.15 0.07
N GLY A 262 23.30 8.68 -1.14
CA GLY A 262 22.78 7.33 -1.38
C GLY A 262 23.75 6.28 -1.93
N GLY A 263 25.07 6.47 -1.75
CA GLY A 263 26.16 5.54 -2.11
C GLY A 263 25.80 4.31 -2.97
N GLY A 264 25.85 4.44 -4.30
CA GLY A 264 25.93 3.31 -5.25
C GLY A 264 24.74 2.35 -5.30
N ARG A 265 23.97 2.39 -6.40
CA ARG A 265 23.00 1.37 -6.88
C ARG A 265 21.80 1.02 -5.99
N HIS A 266 21.74 1.46 -4.74
CA HIS A 266 20.53 1.46 -3.89
C HIS A 266 19.96 2.89 -3.78
N ILE A 267 19.91 3.54 -4.93
CA ILE A 267 19.57 4.95 -5.09
C ILE A 267 18.07 5.06 -4.89
N TYR A 268 17.59 5.46 -3.70
CA TYR A 268 16.39 6.26 -3.34
C TYR A 268 16.26 6.13 -1.81
N ASN A 269 16.50 7.21 -1.06
CA ASN A 269 16.59 7.19 0.40
C ASN A 269 15.38 6.54 1.09
N ASP A 270 15.61 5.94 2.26
CA ASP A 270 14.58 5.47 3.21
C ASP A 270 13.50 6.52 3.51
N LEU A 271 13.78 7.81 3.27
CA LEU A 271 12.88 8.92 3.58
C LEU A 271 11.94 9.32 2.42
N THR A 272 12.36 9.26 1.16
CA THR A 272 11.56 9.79 0.03
C THR A 272 10.57 8.76 -0.51
N ALA A 273 10.99 7.49 -0.61
CA ALA A 273 10.15 6.44 -1.14
C ALA A 273 8.84 6.24 -0.34
N PRO A 274 8.84 6.29 1.01
CA PRO A 274 7.59 6.24 1.78
C PRO A 274 6.66 7.42 1.51
N ILE A 275 7.20 8.64 1.34
CA ILE A 275 6.39 9.84 1.06
C ILE A 275 5.69 9.71 -0.29
N ILE A 276 6.41 9.28 -1.32
CA ILE A 276 5.85 9.09 -2.67
C ILE A 276 4.78 8.01 -2.66
N LYS A 277 5.06 6.87 -2.02
CA LYS A 277 4.06 5.79 -1.86
C LYS A 277 2.83 6.28 -1.11
N GLY A 278 3.02 7.11 -0.07
CA GLY A 278 1.95 7.77 0.66
C GLY A 278 1.10 8.65 -0.25
N ILE A 279 1.70 9.54 -1.04
CA ILE A 279 0.98 10.38 -2.01
C ILE A 279 0.17 9.50 -2.98
N LEU A 280 0.80 8.49 -3.58
CA LEU A 280 0.11 7.58 -4.52
C LEU A 280 -1.04 6.82 -3.85
N HIS A 281 -0.90 6.45 -2.58
CA HIS A 281 -1.97 5.83 -1.80
C HIS A 281 -3.14 6.79 -1.58
N GLU A 282 -2.88 8.04 -1.18
CA GLU A 282 -3.95 9.03 -0.95
C GLU A 282 -4.68 9.43 -2.23
N LEU A 283 -3.99 9.43 -3.37
CA LEU A 283 -4.63 9.68 -4.67
C LEU A 283 -5.65 8.58 -5.06
N LEU A 284 -5.60 7.39 -4.45
CA LEU A 284 -6.60 6.34 -4.68
C LEU A 284 -7.97 6.63 -4.04
N TYR A 285 -8.10 7.68 -3.23
CA TYR A 285 -9.41 8.16 -2.81
C TYR A 285 -10.15 8.89 -3.95
N HIS A 286 -9.49 9.18 -5.07
CA HIS A 286 -10.05 9.90 -6.22
C HIS A 286 -10.11 9.01 -7.47
N SER A 287 -11.32 8.63 -7.90
CA SER A 287 -11.52 7.64 -8.98
C SER A 287 -11.02 8.09 -10.35
N ASP A 288 -11.04 9.40 -10.61
CA ASP A 288 -10.49 10.01 -11.81
C ASP A 288 -8.95 9.99 -11.84
N ARG A 289 -8.27 9.63 -10.74
CA ARG A 289 -6.79 9.54 -10.65
C ARG A 289 -6.23 8.13 -10.69
N TYR A 290 -7.07 7.09 -10.77
CA TYR A 290 -6.60 5.71 -10.86
C TYR A 290 -5.63 5.49 -12.03
N GLY A 291 -5.87 6.11 -13.18
CA GLY A 291 -4.97 6.06 -14.34
C GLY A 291 -3.58 6.60 -14.02
N PHE A 292 -3.52 7.78 -13.40
CA PHE A 292 -2.26 8.40 -13.00
C PHE A 292 -1.50 7.53 -11.98
N VAL A 293 -2.17 7.08 -10.92
CA VAL A 293 -1.53 6.25 -9.88
C VAL A 293 -0.94 4.97 -10.45
N PHE A 294 -1.65 4.31 -11.37
CA PHE A 294 -1.17 3.10 -12.04
C PHE A 294 0.11 3.36 -12.84
N ASP A 295 0.11 4.38 -13.70
CA ASP A 295 1.24 4.71 -14.58
C ASP A 295 2.45 5.25 -13.78
N ALA A 296 2.20 6.04 -12.73
CA ALA A 296 3.21 6.55 -11.81
C ALA A 296 3.84 5.41 -10.97
N SER A 297 3.05 4.43 -10.53
CA SER A 297 3.56 3.28 -9.77
C SER A 297 4.50 2.41 -10.60
N ILE A 298 4.18 2.19 -11.88
CA ILE A 298 5.06 1.50 -12.84
C ILE A 298 6.36 2.30 -13.02
N SER A 299 6.25 3.61 -13.21
CA SER A 299 7.42 4.49 -13.39
C SER A 299 8.33 4.44 -12.18
N LEU A 300 7.77 4.51 -10.97
CA LEU A 300 8.50 4.42 -9.72
C LEU A 300 9.15 3.04 -9.54
N PHE A 301 8.46 1.96 -9.89
CA PHE A 301 9.03 0.60 -9.85
C PHE A 301 10.18 0.42 -10.85
N ASN A 302 10.05 0.92 -12.08
CA ASN A 302 11.11 0.87 -13.08
C ASN A 302 12.38 1.62 -12.62
N ILE A 303 12.18 2.67 -11.83
CA ILE A 303 13.24 3.52 -11.29
C ILE A 303 13.89 2.87 -10.05
N THR A 304 13.10 2.33 -9.12
CA THR A 304 13.54 1.87 -7.79
C THR A 304 13.80 0.36 -7.69
N GLY A 305 13.11 -0.45 -8.50
CA GLY A 305 12.96 -1.89 -8.31
C GLY A 305 12.16 -2.31 -7.06
N ASP A 306 11.56 -1.36 -6.35
CA ASP A 306 10.96 -1.60 -5.03
C ASP A 306 9.54 -2.19 -5.13
N LYS A 307 9.40 -3.45 -4.73
CA LYS A 307 8.12 -4.15 -4.72
C LYS A 307 7.16 -3.64 -3.63
N LEU A 308 7.63 -2.94 -2.60
CA LEU A 308 6.78 -2.44 -1.52
C LEU A 308 5.77 -1.38 -1.98
N ILE A 309 5.97 -0.77 -3.16
CA ILE A 309 5.00 0.14 -3.80
C ILE A 309 3.65 -0.57 -3.97
N LEU A 310 3.68 -1.87 -4.32
CA LEU A 310 2.49 -2.68 -4.57
C LEU A 310 1.59 -2.77 -3.34
N ASN A 311 2.16 -2.85 -2.14
CA ASN A 311 1.40 -2.85 -0.89
C ASN A 311 0.63 -1.55 -0.70
N SER A 312 1.14 -0.42 -1.21
CA SER A 312 0.49 0.89 -1.04
C SER A 312 -0.58 1.15 -2.11
N THR A 313 -0.51 0.50 -3.27
CA THR A 313 -1.38 0.83 -4.41
C THR A 313 -2.28 -0.29 -4.92
N PHE A 314 -1.89 -1.57 -4.80
CA PHE A 314 -2.68 -2.71 -5.28
C PHE A 314 -3.38 -3.48 -4.15
N SER A 315 -2.91 -3.34 -2.90
CA SER A 315 -3.43 -4.12 -1.76
C SER A 315 -4.75 -3.58 -1.23
N TYR A 316 -5.48 -4.42 -0.48
CA TYR A 316 -6.64 -3.99 0.28
C TYR A 316 -6.22 -3.09 1.45
N CYS A 317 -6.88 -1.94 1.62
CA CYS A 317 -6.57 -0.96 2.66
C CYS A 317 -7.73 -0.74 3.66
N HIS A 318 -7.46 0.00 4.74
CA HIS A 318 -8.46 0.30 5.78
C HIS A 318 -9.68 1.05 5.24
N GLY A 319 -9.48 1.96 4.28
CA GLY A 319 -10.56 2.74 3.67
C GLY A 319 -11.63 1.84 3.05
N LEU A 320 -11.21 0.76 2.37
CA LEU A 320 -12.13 -0.24 1.82
C LEU A 320 -13.00 -0.90 2.90
N TYR A 321 -12.48 -1.10 4.11
CA TYR A 321 -13.23 -1.69 5.21
C TYR A 321 -14.29 -0.75 5.80
N LEU A 322 -14.09 0.57 5.70
CA LEU A 322 -15.03 1.61 6.15
C LEU A 322 -16.13 1.87 5.10
N TYR A 323 -15.81 1.76 3.81
CA TYR A 323 -16.73 1.97 2.67
C TYR A 323 -17.22 0.66 2.04
N SER A 324 -17.54 -0.35 2.85
CA SER A 324 -18.20 -1.60 2.39
C SER A 324 -17.47 -2.39 1.27
N TYR A 325 -16.14 -2.31 1.22
CA TYR A 325 -15.27 -2.99 0.25
C TYR A 325 -15.48 -2.57 -1.21
N SER A 326 -15.58 -1.27 -1.50
CA SER A 326 -15.54 -0.77 -2.89
C SER A 326 -14.21 -1.10 -3.58
N ILE A 327 -14.19 -2.16 -4.39
CA ILE A 327 -13.02 -2.64 -5.16
C ILE A 327 -12.83 -1.91 -6.51
N GLU A 328 -13.30 -0.66 -6.61
CA GLU A 328 -13.34 0.11 -7.86
C GLU A 328 -11.95 0.30 -8.45
N HIS A 329 -10.98 0.74 -7.65
CA HIS A 329 -9.62 0.97 -8.14
C HIS A 329 -8.92 -0.32 -8.55
N GLN A 330 -9.10 -1.41 -7.78
CA GLN A 330 -8.52 -2.69 -8.17
C GLN A 330 -9.12 -3.18 -9.48
N THR A 331 -10.44 -3.04 -9.65
CA THR A 331 -11.14 -3.40 -10.89
C THR A 331 -10.64 -2.56 -12.07
N TYR A 332 -10.42 -1.26 -11.87
CA TYR A 332 -9.79 -0.40 -12.86
C TYR A 332 -8.37 -0.87 -13.19
N PHE A 333 -7.55 -1.23 -12.21
CA PHE A 333 -6.17 -1.72 -12.42
C PHE A 333 -6.14 -3.04 -13.19
N VAL A 334 -7.05 -3.97 -12.92
CA VAL A 334 -7.18 -5.23 -13.68
C VAL A 334 -7.55 -4.95 -15.14
N LYS A 335 -8.52 -4.06 -15.38
CA LYS A 335 -8.89 -3.64 -16.73
C LYS A 335 -7.71 -3.01 -17.47
N ARG A 336 -7.02 -2.06 -16.82
CA ARG A 336 -5.86 -1.37 -17.37
C ARG A 336 -4.71 -2.34 -17.66
N ALA A 337 -4.42 -3.28 -16.76
CA ALA A 337 -3.42 -4.32 -16.98
C ALA A 337 -3.78 -5.21 -18.19
N SER A 338 -5.06 -5.59 -18.34
CA SER A 338 -5.53 -6.34 -19.51
C SER A 338 -5.36 -5.58 -20.83
N GLU A 339 -5.53 -4.26 -20.85
CA GLU A 339 -5.29 -3.42 -22.03
C GLU A 339 -3.81 -3.35 -22.40
N LEU A 340 -2.93 -3.46 -21.40
CA LEU A 340 -1.47 -3.35 -21.55
C LEU A 340 -0.77 -4.69 -21.78
N LEU A 341 -1.49 -5.82 -21.70
CA LEU A 341 -0.97 -7.19 -21.85
C LEU A 341 -0.07 -7.37 -23.09
N TYR A 342 -0.42 -6.73 -24.21
CA TYR A 342 0.29 -6.87 -25.48
C TYR A 342 1.46 -5.89 -25.67
N LYS A 343 1.74 -5.01 -24.70
CA LYS A 343 2.89 -4.11 -24.78
C LYS A 343 4.18 -4.88 -24.47
N LYS A 344 5.26 -4.54 -25.19
CA LYS A 344 6.55 -5.25 -25.13
C LYS A 344 7.43 -4.95 -23.90
N ASP A 345 6.97 -4.13 -22.96
CA ASP A 345 7.76 -3.79 -21.78
C ASP A 345 7.63 -4.87 -20.69
N SER A 346 8.63 -5.75 -20.63
CA SER A 346 8.65 -6.88 -19.70
C SER A 346 8.71 -6.46 -18.23
N THR A 347 9.32 -5.32 -17.90
CA THR A 347 9.39 -4.84 -16.51
C THR A 347 8.02 -4.38 -16.01
N SER A 348 7.31 -3.61 -16.84
CA SER A 348 5.92 -3.21 -16.55
C SER A 348 4.98 -4.40 -16.41
N VAL A 349 5.12 -5.42 -17.27
CA VAL A 349 4.30 -6.64 -17.15
C VAL A 349 4.60 -7.41 -15.86
N LEU A 350 5.89 -7.51 -15.46
CA LEU A 350 6.24 -8.14 -14.19
C LEU A 350 5.67 -7.37 -13.00
N PHE A 351 5.72 -6.03 -13.02
CA PHE A 351 5.09 -5.19 -12.00
C PHE A 351 3.59 -5.48 -11.89
N GLN A 352 2.89 -5.57 -13.03
CA GLN A 352 1.47 -5.91 -13.07
C GLN A 352 1.19 -7.29 -12.48
N ILE A 353 1.98 -8.32 -12.80
CA ILE A 353 1.83 -9.66 -12.22
C ILE A 353 1.98 -9.62 -10.69
N TYR A 354 2.98 -8.89 -10.17
CA TYR A 354 3.15 -8.75 -8.73
C TYR A 354 1.99 -7.98 -8.09
N GLY A 355 1.48 -6.92 -8.74
CA GLY A 355 0.29 -6.21 -8.27
C GLY A 355 -0.97 -7.07 -8.23
N LEU A 356 -1.18 -7.90 -9.27
CA LEU A 356 -2.28 -8.87 -9.28
C LEU A 356 -2.16 -9.90 -8.17
N SER A 357 -0.94 -10.27 -7.78
CA SER A 357 -0.73 -11.18 -6.64
C SER A 357 -1.14 -10.55 -5.30
N GLU A 358 -0.95 -9.24 -5.12
CA GLU A 358 -1.40 -8.52 -3.91
C GLU A 358 -2.93 -8.51 -3.79
N MET A 359 -3.65 -8.41 -4.92
CA MET A 359 -5.13 -8.45 -4.97
C MET A 359 -5.70 -9.84 -4.65
N LEU A 360 -4.86 -10.88 -4.69
CA LEU A 360 -5.25 -12.27 -4.43
C LEU A 360 -4.98 -12.75 -2.99
N LYS A 361 -4.25 -11.98 -2.18
CA LYS A 361 -4.04 -12.31 -0.76
C LYS A 361 -5.36 -12.40 -0.01
N LEU A 362 -5.51 -13.37 0.89
CA LEU A 362 -6.76 -13.57 1.66
C LEU A 362 -6.86 -12.75 2.97
N SER A 363 -5.77 -12.12 3.38
CA SER A 363 -5.72 -11.28 4.58
C SER A 363 -4.66 -10.21 4.44
N PHE A 364 -4.87 -9.07 5.11
CA PHE A 364 -3.88 -8.00 5.22
C PHE A 364 -3.75 -7.54 6.67
N SER A 365 -2.59 -7.02 7.01
CA SER A 365 -2.29 -6.51 8.35
C SER A 365 -2.15 -5.00 8.29
N LEU A 366 -2.71 -4.32 9.28
CA LEU A 366 -2.51 -2.90 9.53
C LEU A 366 -1.83 -2.73 10.87
N ILE A 367 -0.84 -1.84 10.87
CA ILE A 367 -0.20 -1.35 12.08
C ILE A 367 -0.76 0.05 12.28
N LYS A 368 -1.41 0.29 13.42
CA LYS A 368 -1.83 1.63 13.82
C LYS A 368 -1.12 2.00 15.11
N GLU A 369 -0.77 3.27 15.27
CA GLU A 369 -0.39 3.76 16.60
C GLU A 369 -1.54 3.51 17.57
N ASN A 370 -1.20 2.98 18.74
CA ASN A 370 -2.17 2.68 19.78
C ASN A 370 -2.82 3.98 20.25
N LEU A 371 -4.14 3.95 20.34
CA LEU A 371 -4.98 5.13 20.63
C LEU A 371 -4.66 5.82 21.97
N TYR A 372 -3.98 5.14 22.89
CA TYR A 372 -3.68 5.61 24.24
C TYR A 372 -2.19 5.83 24.51
N SER A 373 -1.30 5.44 23.59
CA SER A 373 0.15 5.61 23.78
C SER A 373 0.89 5.66 22.44
N ASN A 374 1.55 6.80 22.22
CA ASN A 374 2.39 7.09 21.05
C ASN A 374 3.62 6.16 20.92
N TYR A 375 3.89 5.32 21.92
CA TYR A 375 5.00 4.36 21.92
C TYR A 375 4.55 2.91 21.75
N SER A 376 3.26 2.69 21.49
CA SER A 376 2.69 1.37 21.28
C SER A 376 1.96 1.31 19.95
N PHE A 377 1.96 0.13 19.33
CA PHE A 377 1.28 -0.12 18.08
C PHE A 377 0.26 -1.23 18.27
N ASP A 378 -0.92 -1.02 17.70
CA ASP A 378 -1.93 -2.04 17.57
C ASP A 378 -1.77 -2.73 16.22
N PHE A 379 -1.72 -4.06 16.26
CA PHE A 379 -1.65 -4.91 15.09
C PHE A 379 -3.03 -5.48 14.80
N TYR A 380 -3.63 -5.03 13.70
CA TYR A 380 -4.92 -5.52 13.24
C TYR A 380 -4.72 -6.41 12.02
N ARG A 381 -5.27 -7.62 12.05
CA ARG A 381 -5.31 -8.50 10.87
C ARG A 381 -6.73 -8.57 10.35
N TYR A 382 -6.93 -8.12 9.11
CA TYR A 382 -8.21 -8.14 8.43
C TYR A 382 -8.26 -9.32 7.47
N LYS A 383 -9.42 -9.98 7.43
CA LYS A 383 -9.75 -10.98 6.42
C LYS A 383 -10.57 -10.34 5.31
N ILE A 384 -10.41 -10.86 4.10
CA ILE A 384 -11.26 -10.49 2.99
C ILE A 384 -12.63 -11.17 3.15
N PRO A 385 -13.75 -10.44 2.95
CA PRO A 385 -15.08 -10.97 3.12
C PRO A 385 -15.50 -11.74 1.86
N MET A 386 -16.45 -12.65 2.03
CA MET A 386 -16.93 -13.50 0.94
C MET A 386 -18.16 -12.88 0.25
N VAL A 387 -17.99 -11.67 -0.30
CA VAL A 387 -19.02 -10.95 -1.06
C VAL A 387 -18.83 -11.14 -2.57
N ASP A 388 -19.89 -11.01 -3.35
CA ASP A 388 -19.89 -11.38 -4.77
C ASP A 388 -18.96 -10.50 -5.62
N ASP A 389 -18.90 -9.19 -5.37
CA ASP A 389 -17.97 -8.30 -6.08
C ASP A 389 -16.51 -8.76 -5.95
N ILE A 390 -16.10 -9.17 -4.75
CA ILE A 390 -14.74 -9.65 -4.49
C ILE A 390 -14.49 -10.98 -5.20
N LYS A 391 -15.47 -11.90 -5.17
CA LYS A 391 -15.38 -13.18 -5.89
C LYS A 391 -15.18 -12.95 -7.38
N GLU A 392 -16.02 -12.12 -8.00
CA GLU A 392 -15.95 -11.81 -9.43
C GLU A 392 -14.65 -11.12 -9.82
N HIS A 393 -14.20 -10.18 -9.00
CA HIS A 393 -12.93 -9.49 -9.18
C HIS A 393 -11.74 -10.45 -9.14
N ARG A 394 -11.67 -11.32 -8.13
CA ARG A 394 -10.59 -12.31 -8.02
C ARG A 394 -10.58 -13.30 -9.18
N ILE A 395 -11.74 -13.75 -9.64
CA ILE A 395 -11.84 -14.57 -10.85
C ILE A 395 -11.32 -13.81 -12.09
N SER A 396 -11.60 -12.52 -12.19
CA SER A 396 -11.09 -11.66 -13.27
C SER A 396 -9.56 -11.54 -13.22
N VAL A 397 -8.98 -11.38 -12.03
CA VAL A 397 -7.53 -11.41 -11.80
C VAL A 397 -6.92 -12.74 -12.24
N ILE A 398 -7.50 -13.88 -11.83
CA ILE A 398 -7.01 -15.22 -12.22
C ILE A 398 -7.06 -15.41 -13.73
N LYS A 399 -8.17 -15.03 -14.38
CA LYS A 399 -8.31 -15.10 -15.84
C LYS A 399 -7.24 -14.25 -16.55
N LEU A 400 -6.91 -13.08 -15.99
CA LEU A 400 -5.85 -12.23 -16.55
C LEU A 400 -4.46 -12.85 -16.37
N LEU A 401 -4.14 -13.44 -15.21
CA LEU A 401 -2.89 -14.17 -14.99
C LEU A 401 -2.73 -15.36 -15.95
N ILE A 402 -3.81 -16.10 -16.20
CA ILE A 402 -3.84 -17.17 -17.23
C ILE A 402 -3.51 -16.59 -18.61
N LYS A 403 -4.06 -15.42 -18.96
CA LYS A 403 -3.72 -14.74 -20.23
C LYS A 403 -2.25 -14.31 -20.29
N TYR A 404 -1.68 -13.76 -19.22
CA TYR A 404 -0.25 -13.45 -19.16
C TYR A 404 0.61 -14.68 -19.44
N HIS A 405 0.28 -15.82 -18.83
CA HIS A 405 0.99 -17.06 -19.05
C HIS A 405 0.83 -17.54 -20.51
N ALA A 406 -0.40 -17.61 -21.02
CA ALA A 406 -0.68 -18.18 -22.33
C ALA A 406 -0.20 -17.31 -23.50
N CYS A 407 -0.23 -15.98 -23.37
CA CYS A 407 0.07 -15.05 -24.47
C CYS A 407 1.52 -14.54 -24.48
N SER A 408 2.27 -14.71 -23.39
CA SER A 408 3.65 -14.22 -23.31
C SER A 408 4.62 -15.13 -24.05
N SER A 409 5.55 -14.55 -24.81
CA SER A 409 6.73 -15.26 -25.32
C SER A 409 7.92 -15.24 -24.35
N ASN A 410 7.85 -14.45 -23.29
CA ASN A 410 8.91 -14.32 -22.30
C ASN A 410 8.73 -15.35 -21.17
N GLU A 411 9.68 -16.27 -21.05
CA GLU A 411 9.67 -17.36 -20.06
C GLU A 411 9.64 -16.85 -18.61
N ARG A 412 10.26 -15.70 -18.31
CA ARG A 412 10.19 -15.10 -16.97
C ARG A 412 8.76 -14.69 -16.61
N ILE A 413 8.03 -14.10 -17.56
CA ILE A 413 6.62 -13.70 -17.36
C ILE A 413 5.73 -14.94 -17.19
N LYS A 414 5.96 -16.00 -17.98
CA LYS A 414 5.24 -17.28 -17.83
C LYS A 414 5.47 -17.90 -16.46
N ASN A 415 6.71 -17.94 -16.00
CA ASN A 415 7.08 -18.54 -14.72
C ASN A 415 6.50 -17.73 -13.55
N GLU A 416 6.60 -16.40 -13.56
CA GLU A 416 6.08 -15.57 -12.47
C GLU A 416 4.54 -15.59 -12.42
N SER A 417 3.85 -15.57 -13.56
CA SER A 417 2.39 -15.75 -13.59
C SER A 417 1.96 -17.14 -13.11
N LEU A 418 2.70 -18.19 -13.46
CA LEU A 418 2.43 -19.55 -12.99
C LEU A 418 2.61 -19.67 -11.47
N LYS A 419 3.66 -19.10 -10.90
CA LYS A 419 3.88 -19.09 -9.44
C LYS A 419 2.71 -18.47 -8.69
N VAL A 420 2.22 -17.32 -9.16
CA VAL A 420 1.06 -16.65 -8.55
C VAL A 420 -0.19 -17.53 -8.67
N LEU A 421 -0.44 -18.13 -9.84
CA LEU A 421 -1.58 -19.04 -10.04
C LEU A 421 -1.50 -20.27 -9.12
N LEU A 422 -0.31 -20.84 -8.92
CA LEU A 422 -0.11 -22.01 -8.07
C LEU A 422 -0.23 -21.70 -6.56
N ASP A 423 -0.02 -20.45 -6.15
CA ASP A 423 -0.16 -20.08 -4.74
C ASP A 423 -1.63 -20.03 -4.28
N ILE A 424 -2.57 -19.70 -5.18
CA ILE A 424 -3.98 -19.49 -4.81
C ILE A 424 -4.64 -20.73 -4.18
N PRO A 425 -4.56 -21.95 -4.78
CA PRO A 425 -5.14 -23.13 -4.14
C PRO A 425 -4.44 -23.47 -2.83
N ARG A 426 -3.13 -23.18 -2.71
CA ARG A 426 -2.35 -23.37 -1.49
C ARG A 426 -2.87 -22.47 -0.38
N GLU A 427 -3.02 -21.17 -0.63
CA GLU A 427 -3.51 -20.20 0.36
C GLU A 427 -4.93 -20.51 0.81
N ILE A 428 -5.86 -20.77 -0.12
CA ILE A 428 -7.25 -21.08 0.23
C ILE A 428 -7.33 -22.36 1.08
N SER A 429 -6.48 -23.36 0.78
CA SER A 429 -6.46 -24.63 1.52
C SER A 429 -5.73 -24.54 2.86
N ALA A 430 -4.68 -23.72 2.97
CA ALA A 430 -3.99 -23.47 4.24
C ALA A 430 -4.87 -22.69 5.23
N ASN A 431 -5.81 -21.89 4.74
CA ASN A 431 -6.75 -21.11 5.55
C ASN A 431 -7.91 -21.94 6.16
N VAL A 432 -7.92 -23.26 5.97
CA VAL A 432 -9.00 -24.17 6.40
C VAL A 432 -9.14 -24.27 7.93
N ASN A 433 -8.09 -23.94 8.70
CA ASN A 433 -8.08 -24.04 10.17
C ASN A 433 -8.50 -22.76 10.91
N SER A 434 -8.95 -21.70 10.22
CA SER A 434 -9.43 -20.48 10.88
C SER A 434 -10.97 -20.43 10.94
N ASP A 435 -11.54 -19.90 12.03
CA ASP A 435 -12.98 -19.96 12.32
C ASP A 435 -13.89 -19.15 11.36
N GLU A 436 -13.30 -18.24 10.58
CA GLU A 436 -13.99 -17.46 9.53
C GLU A 436 -13.30 -17.71 8.19
N ARG A 437 -13.96 -18.47 7.31
CA ARG A 437 -13.32 -19.15 6.18
C ARG A 437 -13.65 -18.44 4.86
N TYR A 438 -12.62 -17.97 4.15
CA TYR A 438 -12.74 -17.71 2.73
C TYR A 438 -12.63 -19.05 1.99
N LYS A 439 -13.72 -19.49 1.34
CA LYS A 439 -13.78 -20.77 0.61
C LYS A 439 -14.46 -20.55 -0.72
N TYR A 440 -13.73 -20.01 -1.69
CA TYR A 440 -14.25 -19.87 -3.03
C TYR A 440 -13.66 -20.93 -3.95
N GLU A 441 -14.41 -22.01 -4.11
CA GLU A 441 -13.97 -23.22 -4.82
C GLU A 441 -13.83 -23.01 -6.34
N GLU A 442 -14.51 -22.02 -6.90
CA GLU A 442 -14.43 -21.68 -8.33
C GLU A 442 -13.04 -21.17 -8.74
N GLU A 443 -12.31 -20.50 -7.83
CA GLU A 443 -10.92 -20.11 -8.06
C GLU A 443 -10.03 -21.34 -8.25
N MET A 444 -10.16 -22.33 -7.37
CA MET A 444 -9.42 -23.59 -7.46
C MET A 444 -9.78 -24.35 -8.74
N GLU A 445 -11.07 -24.46 -9.04
CA GLU A 445 -11.58 -25.15 -10.23
C GLU A 445 -10.95 -24.56 -11.50
N LEU A 446 -10.95 -23.23 -11.63
CA LEU A 446 -10.39 -22.51 -12.77
C LEU A 446 -8.89 -22.79 -12.96
N ILE A 447 -8.12 -22.78 -11.87
CA ILE A 447 -6.67 -23.00 -11.90
C ILE A 447 -6.37 -24.46 -12.24
N LEU A 448 -7.05 -25.42 -11.62
CA LEU A 448 -6.83 -26.83 -11.91
C LEU A 448 -7.21 -27.20 -13.34
N LEU A 449 -8.30 -26.62 -13.90
CA LEU A 449 -8.64 -26.78 -15.32
C LEU A 449 -7.56 -26.20 -16.25
N PHE A 450 -6.98 -25.05 -15.88
CA PHE A 450 -5.88 -24.47 -16.63
C PHE A 450 -4.66 -25.39 -16.63
N LEU A 451 -4.28 -25.94 -15.47
CA LEU A 451 -3.16 -26.87 -15.34
C LEU A 451 -3.42 -28.15 -16.14
N GLU A 452 -4.58 -28.79 -15.97
CA GLU A 452 -4.95 -30.02 -16.68
C GLU A 452 -4.84 -29.88 -18.20
N LYS A 453 -5.21 -28.71 -18.75
CA LYS A 453 -5.15 -28.46 -20.19
C LYS A 453 -3.75 -28.15 -20.73
N ASN A 454 -2.86 -27.59 -19.92
CA ASN A 454 -1.63 -26.97 -20.41
C ASN A 454 -0.34 -27.58 -19.87
N VAL A 455 -0.38 -28.33 -18.75
CA VAL A 455 0.82 -28.79 -18.03
C VAL A 455 1.76 -29.64 -18.88
N ALA A 456 1.23 -30.40 -19.83
CA ALA A 456 2.03 -31.22 -20.75
C ALA A 456 2.94 -30.39 -21.66
N SER A 457 2.56 -29.14 -21.94
CA SER A 457 3.29 -28.19 -22.81
C SER A 457 4.28 -27.30 -22.05
N PHE A 458 4.28 -27.36 -20.72
CA PHE A 458 5.15 -26.54 -19.89
C PHE A 458 6.61 -26.97 -20.01
N ASN A 459 7.52 -26.00 -19.88
CA ASN A 459 8.95 -26.27 -19.77
C ASN A 459 9.24 -27.04 -18.45
N ILE A 460 10.45 -27.60 -18.35
CA ILE A 460 10.88 -28.43 -17.20
C ILE A 460 10.69 -27.68 -15.87
N ALA A 461 11.15 -26.43 -15.77
CA ALA A 461 11.06 -25.62 -14.56
C ALA A 461 9.61 -25.36 -14.12
N SER A 462 8.71 -25.04 -15.07
CA SER A 462 7.28 -24.86 -14.81
C SER A 462 6.62 -26.16 -14.35
N ARG A 463 6.98 -27.32 -14.93
CA ARG A 463 6.46 -28.62 -14.51
C ARG A 463 6.89 -28.97 -13.08
N ILE A 464 8.13 -28.65 -12.73
CA ILE A 464 8.67 -28.81 -11.37
C ILE A 464 7.89 -28.00 -10.35
N GLU A 465 7.64 -26.73 -10.64
CA GLU A 465 6.84 -25.84 -9.78
C GLU A 465 5.44 -26.42 -9.56
N VAL A 466 4.81 -26.97 -10.60
CA VAL A 466 3.51 -27.65 -10.48
C VAL A 466 3.61 -28.89 -9.59
N ILE A 467 4.61 -29.75 -9.78
CA ILE A 467 4.79 -30.97 -8.97
C ILE A 467 4.92 -30.63 -7.49
N ASP A 468 5.73 -29.64 -7.13
CA ASP A 468 5.90 -29.24 -5.73
C ASP A 468 4.59 -28.70 -5.14
N ASN A 469 3.87 -27.85 -5.87
CA ASN A 469 2.61 -27.30 -5.40
C ASN A 469 1.50 -28.37 -5.27
N LEU A 470 1.41 -29.35 -6.17
CA LEU A 470 0.47 -30.47 -6.04
C LEU A 470 0.69 -31.29 -4.76
N HIS A 471 1.95 -31.47 -4.35
CA HIS A 471 2.26 -32.09 -3.06
C HIS A 471 1.69 -31.25 -1.89
N TRP A 472 1.91 -29.93 -1.89
CA TRP A 472 1.37 -29.03 -0.86
C TRP A 472 -0.16 -29.00 -0.85
N TYR A 473 -0.81 -29.07 -2.01
CA TYR A 473 -2.27 -29.17 -2.13
C TYR A 473 -2.82 -30.41 -1.42
N ARG A 474 -2.20 -31.58 -1.65
CA ARG A 474 -2.58 -32.82 -0.94
C ARG A 474 -2.37 -32.69 0.56
N ARG A 475 -1.21 -32.17 0.97
CA ARG A 475 -0.84 -31.98 2.38
C ARG A 475 -1.79 -31.03 3.12
N ASN A 476 -2.20 -29.95 2.47
CA ASN A 476 -3.14 -28.96 3.01
C ASN A 476 -4.61 -29.38 2.91
N ARG A 477 -4.90 -30.64 2.58
CA ARG A 477 -6.25 -31.24 2.57
C ARG A 477 -7.24 -30.48 1.67
N VAL A 478 -6.84 -30.18 0.44
CA VAL A 478 -7.74 -29.70 -0.62
C VAL A 478 -9.02 -30.55 -0.66
N PRO A 479 -10.23 -29.95 -0.87
CA PRO A 479 -11.48 -30.68 -0.91
C PRO A 479 -11.45 -31.92 -1.80
N LYS A 480 -12.03 -33.04 -1.31
CA LYS A 480 -11.99 -34.35 -2.00
C LYS A 480 -12.49 -34.31 -3.44
N LYS A 481 -13.43 -33.41 -3.76
CA LYS A 481 -13.96 -33.23 -5.12
C LYS A 481 -12.89 -32.86 -6.16
N PHE A 482 -11.75 -32.30 -5.74
CA PHE A 482 -10.66 -31.96 -6.64
C PHE A 482 -9.64 -33.08 -6.81
N HIS A 483 -9.68 -34.15 -6.00
CA HIS A 483 -8.66 -35.21 -6.01
C HIS A 483 -8.53 -35.88 -7.38
N PHE A 484 -9.66 -36.17 -8.05
CA PHE A 484 -9.62 -36.77 -9.40
C PHE A 484 -8.84 -35.91 -10.40
N ARG A 485 -8.93 -34.57 -10.28
CA ARG A 485 -8.25 -33.66 -11.19
C ARG A 485 -6.78 -33.50 -10.82
N LEU A 486 -6.45 -33.52 -9.53
CA LEU A 486 -5.05 -33.59 -9.10
C LEU A 486 -4.38 -34.86 -9.65
N ASP A 487 -5.06 -36.01 -9.58
CA ASP A 487 -4.57 -37.27 -10.15
C ASP A 487 -4.40 -37.16 -11.69
N ALA A 488 -5.35 -36.51 -12.38
CA ALA A 488 -5.25 -36.28 -13.82
C ALA A 488 -4.03 -35.41 -14.17
N ILE A 489 -3.80 -34.30 -13.47
CA ILE A 489 -2.65 -33.42 -13.68
C ILE A 489 -1.33 -34.17 -13.41
N GLU A 490 -1.26 -34.95 -12.32
CA GLU A 490 -0.07 -35.77 -12.01
C GLU A 490 0.23 -36.79 -13.11
N SER A 491 -0.80 -37.41 -13.69
CA SER A 491 -0.62 -38.35 -14.80
C SER A 491 -0.03 -37.69 -16.06
N LEU A 492 -0.33 -36.41 -16.29
CA LEU A 492 0.22 -35.61 -17.39
C LEU A 492 1.66 -35.15 -17.12
N LEU A 493 2.07 -35.12 -15.86
CA LEU A 493 3.41 -34.72 -15.42
C LEU A 493 4.45 -35.84 -15.51
N ASN A 494 4.09 -37.02 -16.02
CA ASN A 494 5.02 -38.12 -16.23
C ASN A 494 6.33 -37.66 -16.89
N PRO A 495 7.50 -38.03 -16.35
CA PRO A 495 8.79 -37.61 -16.88
C PRO A 495 8.94 -37.95 -18.37
N GLN A 496 9.34 -36.98 -19.20
CA GLN A 496 9.52 -37.20 -20.63
C GLN A 496 10.96 -37.62 -20.97
N ASN A 497 11.91 -37.32 -20.08
CA ASN A 497 13.32 -37.59 -20.25
C ASN A 497 14.00 -37.82 -18.89
N LEU A 498 15.26 -38.23 -18.91
CA LEU A 498 16.02 -38.53 -17.69
C LEU A 498 16.23 -37.30 -16.78
N THR A 499 16.37 -36.09 -17.33
CA THR A 499 16.46 -34.86 -16.54
C THR A 499 15.17 -34.62 -15.76
N ASP A 500 14.01 -34.76 -16.41
CA ASP A 500 12.70 -34.64 -15.76
C ASP A 500 12.51 -35.72 -14.69
N GLU A 501 12.98 -36.94 -14.94
CA GLU A 501 12.87 -38.07 -14.01
C GLU A 501 13.67 -37.80 -12.75
N LEU A 502 14.91 -37.31 -12.89
CA LEU A 502 15.77 -36.92 -11.76
C LEU A 502 15.18 -35.75 -10.96
N LEU A 503 14.70 -34.71 -11.63
CA LEU A 503 14.11 -33.55 -10.95
C LEU A 503 12.83 -33.93 -10.19
N THR A 504 11.95 -34.71 -10.82
CA THR A 504 10.75 -35.25 -10.18
C THR A 504 11.11 -36.08 -8.95
N LEU A 505 12.14 -36.92 -9.05
CA LEU A 505 12.62 -37.76 -7.96
C LEU A 505 13.14 -36.91 -6.79
N PHE A 506 13.94 -35.87 -7.06
CA PHE A 506 14.49 -35.01 -6.01
C PHE A 506 13.41 -34.23 -5.26
N ILE A 507 12.39 -33.74 -5.97
CA ILE A 507 11.25 -33.05 -5.34
C ILE A 507 10.45 -34.03 -4.48
N LYS A 508 10.18 -35.23 -5.00
CA LYS A 508 9.50 -36.29 -4.22
C LYS A 508 10.29 -36.66 -2.97
N LEU A 509 11.61 -36.80 -3.06
CA LEU A 509 12.48 -37.04 -1.91
C LEU A 509 12.43 -35.89 -0.89
N GLN A 510 12.42 -34.65 -1.36
CA GLN A 510 12.29 -33.47 -0.51
C GLN A 510 10.97 -33.41 0.24
N ASN A 511 9.91 -33.88 -0.41
CA ASN A 511 8.55 -33.86 0.11
C ASN A 511 8.15 -35.14 0.86
N SER A 512 8.92 -36.22 0.72
CA SER A 512 8.65 -37.53 1.34
C SER A 512 8.75 -37.52 2.87
N LEU A 513 7.84 -38.26 3.51
CA LEU A 513 8.00 -38.65 4.92
C LEU A 513 9.11 -39.72 5.04
N ARG A 514 9.60 -39.97 6.25
CA ARG A 514 10.75 -40.87 6.49
C ARG A 514 10.61 -42.25 5.82
N ASP A 515 9.42 -42.84 5.82
CA ASP A 515 9.21 -44.21 5.32
C ASP A 515 9.13 -44.28 3.78
N ASP A 516 8.67 -43.23 3.10
CA ASP A 516 8.64 -43.14 1.63
C ASP A 516 10.02 -42.84 1.04
N ARG A 517 10.94 -42.31 1.86
CA ARG A 517 12.29 -41.91 1.44
C ARG A 517 13.13 -43.10 0.99
N GLU A 518 13.01 -44.27 1.62
CA GLU A 518 13.77 -45.47 1.22
C GLU A 518 13.37 -45.96 -0.18
N SER A 519 12.09 -45.88 -0.52
CA SER A 519 11.58 -46.26 -1.86
C SER A 519 12.11 -45.33 -2.96
N GLU A 520 12.15 -44.03 -2.71
CA GLU A 520 12.68 -43.05 -3.66
C GLU A 520 14.23 -43.08 -3.72
N LEU A 521 14.93 -43.38 -2.63
CA LEU A 521 16.38 -43.65 -2.66
C LEU A 521 16.73 -44.92 -3.46
N PHE A 522 15.90 -45.97 -3.38
CA PHE A 522 16.07 -47.15 -4.22
C PHE A 522 15.91 -46.82 -5.72
N ARG A 523 15.01 -45.89 -6.06
CA ARG A 523 14.86 -45.39 -7.43
C ARG A 523 16.08 -44.64 -7.94
N ILE A 524 16.80 -43.90 -7.09
CA ILE A 524 18.10 -43.29 -7.46
C ILE A 524 19.05 -44.36 -7.99
N ASN A 525 19.24 -45.44 -7.21
CA ASN A 525 20.16 -46.51 -7.59
C ASN A 525 19.73 -47.18 -8.90
N ARG A 526 18.43 -47.43 -9.06
CA ARG A 526 17.88 -48.01 -10.29
C ARG A 526 18.11 -47.14 -11.51
N ILE A 527 18.00 -45.81 -11.37
CA ILE A 527 18.30 -44.87 -12.46
C ILE A 527 19.79 -44.93 -12.83
N ILE A 528 20.68 -44.96 -11.83
CA ILE A 528 22.13 -45.04 -12.03
C ILE A 528 22.50 -46.36 -12.73
N GLU A 529 21.90 -47.48 -12.34
CA GLU A 529 22.16 -48.79 -12.94
C GLU A 529 21.69 -48.86 -14.39
N ASN A 530 20.45 -48.43 -14.65
CA ASN A 530 19.78 -48.62 -15.95
C ASN A 530 20.21 -47.64 -17.05
N ASN A 531 20.86 -46.53 -16.71
CA ASN A 531 21.27 -45.52 -17.68
C ASN A 531 22.79 -45.55 -17.92
N SER A 532 23.21 -45.19 -19.15
CA SER A 532 24.62 -45.06 -19.48
C SER A 532 25.24 -43.82 -18.83
N ALA A 533 26.57 -43.82 -18.65
CA ALA A 533 27.31 -42.67 -18.12
C ALA A 533 27.05 -41.39 -18.94
N TYR A 534 26.99 -41.51 -20.27
CA TYR A 534 26.72 -40.39 -21.18
C TYR A 534 25.32 -39.80 -20.96
N HIS A 535 24.27 -40.63 -20.88
CA HIS A 535 22.91 -40.14 -20.64
C HIS A 535 22.76 -39.46 -19.28
N ILE A 536 23.38 -40.01 -18.23
CA ILE A 536 23.39 -39.40 -16.89
C ILE A 536 24.12 -38.05 -16.92
N SER A 537 25.28 -37.99 -17.59
CA SER A 537 26.07 -36.77 -17.73
C SER A 537 25.33 -35.65 -18.48
N ASP A 538 24.63 -35.98 -19.57
CA ASP A 538 23.76 -35.04 -20.29
C ASP A 538 22.60 -34.57 -19.43
N ALA A 539 22.00 -35.48 -18.66
CA ALA A 539 20.88 -35.15 -17.79
C ALA A 539 21.29 -34.19 -16.68
N ILE A 540 22.44 -34.43 -16.03
CA ILE A 540 23.06 -33.54 -15.04
C ILE A 540 23.34 -32.17 -15.67
N SER A 541 23.92 -32.15 -16.87
CA SER A 541 24.25 -30.90 -17.55
C SER A 541 23.02 -30.05 -17.83
N LYS A 542 21.94 -30.66 -18.30
CA LYS A 542 20.65 -29.98 -18.52
C LYS A 542 20.04 -29.48 -17.22
N LEU A 543 20.13 -30.26 -16.14
CA LEU A 543 19.61 -29.93 -14.81
C LEU A 543 20.28 -28.68 -14.23
N HIS A 544 21.61 -28.58 -14.37
CA HIS A 544 22.39 -27.39 -13.98
C HIS A 544 22.06 -26.14 -14.79
N ASN A 545 21.74 -26.32 -16.07
CA ASN A 545 21.39 -25.21 -16.95
C ASN A 545 19.94 -24.75 -16.77
N SER A 546 19.06 -25.60 -16.21
CA SER A 546 17.64 -25.29 -16.02
C SER A 546 17.29 -24.66 -14.67
N GLU A 547 18.12 -24.86 -13.64
CA GLU A 547 17.83 -24.45 -12.26
C GLU A 547 18.88 -23.48 -11.72
N SER A 548 18.45 -22.39 -11.07
CA SER A 548 19.37 -21.46 -10.39
C SER A 548 19.95 -22.03 -9.10
N THR A 549 19.28 -23.02 -8.51
CA THR A 549 19.67 -23.69 -7.27
C THR A 549 19.31 -25.17 -7.38
N LEU A 550 20.28 -26.06 -7.19
CA LEU A 550 20.02 -27.49 -7.24
C LEU A 550 19.23 -27.96 -6.01
N PRO A 551 18.35 -28.97 -6.18
CA PRO A 551 17.66 -29.60 -5.06
C PRO A 551 18.64 -30.20 -4.03
N TYR A 552 18.27 -30.15 -2.74
CA TYR A 552 19.09 -30.66 -1.63
C TYR A 552 19.56 -32.12 -1.82
N TYR A 553 18.70 -32.98 -2.38
CA TYR A 553 18.99 -34.41 -2.60
C TYR A 553 19.83 -34.70 -3.84
N TYR A 554 20.25 -33.67 -4.58
CA TYR A 554 21.23 -33.83 -5.66
C TYR A 554 22.54 -34.44 -5.14
N ASN A 555 22.97 -34.12 -3.92
CA ASN A 555 24.16 -34.70 -3.31
C ASN A 555 24.01 -36.20 -3.02
N GLU A 556 22.81 -36.66 -2.66
CA GLU A 556 22.54 -38.09 -2.46
C GLU A 556 22.62 -38.85 -3.79
N PHE A 557 22.17 -38.24 -4.88
CA PHE A 557 22.34 -38.78 -6.23
C PHE A 557 23.82 -38.89 -6.63
N LEU A 558 24.62 -37.87 -6.35
CA LEU A 558 26.07 -37.92 -6.56
C LEU A 558 26.74 -39.02 -5.73
N ASN A 559 26.38 -39.15 -4.45
CA ASN A 559 26.86 -40.23 -3.58
C ASN A 559 26.51 -41.61 -4.12
N GLY A 560 25.30 -41.79 -4.67
CA GLY A 560 24.89 -43.00 -5.36
C GLY A 560 25.76 -43.31 -6.58
N ILE A 561 26.11 -42.30 -7.39
CA ILE A 561 27.01 -42.48 -8.55
C ILE A 561 28.38 -42.99 -8.10
N PHE A 562 28.92 -42.49 -6.98
CA PHE A 562 30.23 -42.92 -6.46
C PHE A 562 30.29 -44.39 -6.02
N GLN A 563 29.13 -45.04 -5.80
CA GLN A 563 29.08 -46.47 -5.56
C GLN A 563 29.39 -47.30 -6.82
N TYR A 564 29.47 -46.67 -8.01
CA TYR A 564 29.80 -47.31 -9.29
C TYR A 564 31.05 -46.66 -9.93
N PRO A 565 32.28 -46.97 -9.46
CA PRO A 565 33.49 -46.21 -9.77
C PRO A 565 33.81 -46.04 -11.26
N LEU A 566 33.58 -47.08 -12.08
CA LEU A 566 33.81 -47.01 -13.53
C LEU A 566 32.84 -46.05 -14.21
N LYS A 567 31.55 -46.10 -13.84
CA LYS A 567 30.50 -45.24 -14.37
C LYS A 567 30.69 -43.78 -13.91
N ALA A 568 31.09 -43.58 -12.65
CA ALA A 568 31.46 -42.27 -12.12
C ALA A 568 32.62 -41.63 -12.90
N LYS A 569 33.67 -42.41 -13.21
CA LYS A 569 34.80 -41.96 -14.02
C LYS A 569 34.37 -41.54 -15.44
N GLU A 570 33.51 -42.31 -16.09
CA GLU A 570 32.99 -41.99 -17.42
C GLU A 570 32.12 -40.72 -17.40
N ILE A 571 31.25 -40.54 -16.39
CA ILE A 571 30.45 -39.32 -16.20
C ILE A 571 31.37 -38.11 -16.02
N TYR A 572 32.40 -38.21 -15.18
CA TYR A 572 33.37 -37.14 -14.93
C TYR A 572 34.10 -36.73 -16.21
N LEU A 573 34.61 -37.69 -16.98
CA LEU A 573 35.33 -37.41 -18.22
C LEU A 573 34.42 -36.68 -19.22
N HIS A 574 33.18 -37.14 -19.36
CA HIS A 574 32.20 -36.51 -20.25
C HIS A 574 31.82 -35.08 -19.80
N LEU A 575 31.58 -34.85 -18.52
CA LEU A 575 31.31 -33.51 -17.97
C LEU A 575 32.53 -32.59 -18.10
N LYS A 576 33.75 -33.11 -17.93
CA LYS A 576 34.99 -32.34 -18.06
C LYS A 576 35.24 -31.90 -19.50
N GLU A 577 34.82 -32.69 -20.48
CA GLU A 577 34.94 -32.33 -21.89
C GLU A 577 33.87 -31.31 -22.29
N ASN A 578 32.62 -31.52 -21.87
CA ASN A 578 31.47 -30.78 -22.41
C ASN A 578 30.94 -29.65 -21.50
N ASN A 579 31.10 -29.74 -20.17
CA ASN A 579 30.53 -28.82 -19.18
C ASN A 579 31.47 -28.58 -17.98
N LYS A 580 32.67 -28.06 -18.25
CA LYS A 580 33.76 -27.87 -17.26
C LYS A 580 33.37 -27.17 -15.97
N HIS A 581 32.48 -26.18 -16.04
CA HIS A 581 32.04 -25.40 -14.88
C HIS A 581 31.31 -26.26 -13.83
N ILE A 582 30.57 -27.29 -14.25
CA ILE A 582 29.90 -28.24 -13.35
C ILE A 582 30.96 -29.06 -12.60
N VAL A 583 31.99 -29.53 -13.30
CA VAL A 583 33.09 -30.28 -12.67
C VAL A 583 33.81 -29.46 -11.61
N TYR A 584 34.02 -28.17 -11.83
CA TYR A 584 34.66 -27.30 -10.84
C TYR A 584 33.78 -27.03 -9.60
N ALA A 585 32.46 -27.04 -9.75
CA ALA A 585 31.53 -26.83 -8.66
C ALA A 585 31.37 -28.05 -7.73
N TYR A 586 31.63 -29.28 -8.21
CA TYR A 586 31.43 -30.54 -7.45
C TYR A 586 32.66 -31.46 -7.42
N GLY A 587 33.80 -30.99 -7.94
CA GLY A 587 35.02 -31.78 -8.13
C GLY A 587 35.74 -32.20 -6.85
N SER A 588 35.27 -31.82 -5.66
CA SER A 588 35.75 -32.37 -4.39
C SER A 588 35.17 -33.76 -4.07
N GLY A 589 34.15 -34.20 -4.82
CA GLY A 589 33.54 -35.52 -4.66
C GLY A 589 33.86 -36.54 -5.76
N PHE A 590 34.30 -36.12 -6.95
CA PHE A 590 34.55 -36.98 -8.13
C PHE A 590 35.97 -37.56 -8.20
#